data_AF-A0A2D5E7D0-F1
#
_entry.id   AF-A0A2D5E7D0-F1
#
_cell.length_a   1.000
_cell.length_b   1.000
_cell.length_c   1.000
_cell.angle_alpha   90.00
_cell.angle_beta   90.00
_cell.angle_gamma   90.00
#
_symmetry.space_group_name_H-M   'P 1'
#
loop_
_entity.id
_entity.type
_entity.pdbx_description
1 polymer ?
#
loop_
_entity_poly.entity_id
_entity_poly.type
_entity_poly.pdbx_seq_one_letter_code
_entity_poly.pdbx_strand_id
1 'polypeptide(L)'
;MIWIFAQDAAAAKSWADVFAEVAGPGFLFLMIFSVPIIAIAGGTLKVILSERGKERTRQEVAAYVAEGSMTADEGERLLRAGTDPAADE
;
A
#
# COMPACT_ATOMS: atom_id res chain seq x y z
N MET A 1 -39.95 31.51 26.18
CA MET A 1 -38.53 31.09 26.08
C MET A 1 -38.45 29.56 25.95
N ILE A 2 -39.15 28.96 24.98
CA ILE A 2 -39.12 27.51 24.68
C ILE A 2 -39.28 27.33 23.16
N TRP A 3 -38.51 28.09 22.37
CA TRP A 3 -38.48 27.94 20.90
C TRP A 3 -37.05 27.96 20.34
N ILE A 4 -36.01 28.07 21.19
CA ILE A 4 -34.62 28.20 20.74
C ILE A 4 -33.91 26.86 20.51
N PHE A 5 -34.50 25.74 20.95
CA PHE A 5 -33.92 24.40 20.82
C PHE A 5 -34.58 23.54 19.71
N ALA A 6 -35.59 24.05 19.01
CA ALA A 6 -36.29 23.32 17.95
C ALA A 6 -35.74 23.59 16.53
N GLN A 7 -34.77 24.52 16.40
CA GLN A 7 -34.26 24.96 15.10
C GLN A 7 -33.07 24.11 14.59
N ASP A 8 -32.36 23.39 15.46
CA ASP A 8 -31.16 22.63 15.07
C ASP A 8 -31.45 21.23 14.47
N ALA A 9 -32.62 20.64 14.71
CA ALA A 9 -32.97 19.33 14.14
C ALA A 9 -33.28 19.41 12.63
N ALA A 10 -33.63 20.59 12.12
CA ALA A 10 -33.92 20.84 10.72
C ALA A 10 -32.68 21.29 9.90
N ALA A 11 -31.54 21.53 10.57
CA ALA A 11 -30.30 21.99 9.96
C ALA A 11 -29.28 20.86 9.70
N ALA A 12 -29.62 19.61 10.01
CA ALA A 12 -28.81 18.47 9.63
C ALA A 12 -28.99 18.23 8.12
N LYS A 13 -28.01 18.66 7.31
CA LYS A 13 -27.94 18.30 5.89
C LYS A 13 -28.16 16.79 5.77
N SER A 14 -29.14 16.40 4.97
CA SER A 14 -29.37 14.98 4.74
C SER A 14 -28.16 14.41 4.01
N TRP A 15 -27.90 13.12 4.17
CA TRP A 15 -26.83 12.46 3.41
C TRP A 15 -27.00 12.67 1.90
N ALA A 16 -28.24 12.79 1.40
CA ALA A 16 -28.51 13.10 0.00
C ALA A 16 -28.02 14.49 -0.41
N ASP A 17 -28.15 15.50 0.44
CA ASP A 17 -27.67 16.86 0.16
C ASP A 17 -26.14 16.93 0.14
N VAL A 18 -25.50 16.21 1.07
CA VAL A 18 -24.04 16.08 1.11
C VAL A 18 -23.54 15.38 -0.15
N PHE A 19 -24.17 14.28 -0.56
CA PHE A 19 -23.80 13.59 -1.78
C PHE A 19 -24.07 14.44 -3.03
N ALA A 20 -25.17 15.18 -3.11
CA ALA A 20 -25.49 16.03 -4.25
C ALA A 20 -24.53 17.22 -4.40
N GLU A 21 -24.07 17.80 -3.30
CA GLU A 21 -23.07 18.87 -3.29
C GLU A 21 -21.70 18.37 -3.76
N VAL A 22 -21.34 17.13 -3.40
CA VAL A 22 -20.07 16.53 -3.77
C VAL A 22 -20.13 15.90 -5.17
N ALA A 23 -21.28 15.38 -5.62
CA ALA A 23 -21.48 14.69 -6.91
C ALA A 23 -21.49 15.63 -8.14
N GLY A 24 -20.78 16.75 -8.07
CA GLY A 24 -20.48 17.56 -9.24
C GLY A 24 -19.52 16.85 -10.22
N PRO A 25 -19.29 17.44 -11.41
CA PRO A 25 -18.36 16.89 -12.39
C PRO A 25 -16.97 16.59 -11.83
N GLY A 26 -16.48 17.41 -10.88
CA GLY A 26 -15.20 17.23 -10.21
C GLY A 26 -15.07 15.90 -9.44
N PHE A 27 -16.15 15.35 -8.91
CA PHE A 27 -16.13 14.09 -8.18
C PHE A 27 -15.93 12.87 -9.09
N LEU A 28 -16.54 12.88 -10.28
CA LEU A 28 -16.28 11.86 -11.29
C LEU A 28 -14.81 11.89 -11.75
N PHE A 29 -14.24 13.09 -11.94
CA PHE A 29 -12.81 13.24 -12.23
C PHE A 29 -11.94 12.69 -11.10
N LEU A 30 -12.22 13.03 -9.83
CA LEU A 30 -11.45 12.49 -8.70
C LEU A 30 -11.51 10.96 -8.63
N MET A 31 -12.69 10.36 -8.83
CA MET A 31 -12.83 8.90 -8.79
C MET A 31 -12.07 8.21 -9.93
N ILE A 32 -12.15 8.75 -11.15
CA ILE A 32 -11.48 8.15 -12.32
C ILE A 32 -9.96 8.28 -12.22
N PHE A 33 -9.45 9.44 -11.78
CA PHE A 33 -8.01 9.69 -11.76
C PHE A 33 -7.33 9.19 -10.48
N SER A 34 -8.02 9.11 -9.35
CA SER A 34 -7.41 8.63 -8.10
C SER A 34 -7.01 7.16 -8.15
N VAL A 35 -7.83 6.30 -8.76
CA VAL A 35 -7.58 4.85 -8.84
C VAL A 35 -6.24 4.52 -9.54
N PRO A 36 -5.96 5.00 -10.77
CA PRO A 36 -4.68 4.71 -11.42
C PRO A 36 -3.50 5.33 -10.68
N ILE A 37 -3.65 6.53 -10.08
CA ILE A 37 -2.59 7.16 -9.29
C ILE A 37 -2.21 6.29 -8.09
N ILE A 38 -3.21 5.82 -7.33
CA ILE A 38 -2.97 4.98 -6.15
C ILE A 38 -2.37 3.63 -6.57
N ALA A 39 -2.85 3.03 -7.65
CA ALA A 39 -2.33 1.76 -8.15
C ALA A 39 -0.87 1.88 -8.59
N ILE A 40 -0.52 2.94 -9.32
CA ILE A 40 0.86 3.18 -9.78
C ILE A 40 1.78 3.48 -8.59
N ALA A 41 1.36 4.35 -7.68
CA ALA A 41 2.13 4.68 -6.49
C ALA A 41 2.38 3.43 -5.62
N GLY A 42 1.33 2.65 -5.37
CA GLY A 42 1.43 1.40 -4.61
C GLY A 42 2.30 0.35 -5.31
N GLY A 43 2.13 0.15 -6.61
CA GLY A 43 2.94 -0.78 -7.41
C GLY A 43 4.42 -0.39 -7.41
N THR A 44 4.72 0.89 -7.59
CA THR A 44 6.10 1.41 -7.59
C THR A 44 6.75 1.22 -6.22
N LEU A 45 6.03 1.54 -5.14
CA LEU A 45 6.53 1.37 -3.78
C LEU A 45 6.81 -0.11 -3.46
N LYS A 46 5.91 -1.03 -3.87
CA LYS A 46 6.10 -2.48 -3.70
C LYS A 46 7.39 -2.96 -4.35
N VAL A 47 7.67 -2.54 -5.59
CA VAL A 47 8.89 -2.93 -6.32
C VAL A 47 10.13 -2.42 -5.59
N ILE A 48 10.15 -1.15 -5.21
CA ILE A 48 11.31 -0.55 -4.50
C ILE A 48 11.60 -1.30 -3.20
N LEU A 49 10.57 -1.57 -2.40
CA LEU A 49 10.74 -2.27 -1.12
C LEU A 49 11.20 -3.71 -1.31
N SER A 50 10.66 -4.42 -2.30
CA SER A 50 11.07 -5.80 -2.60
C SER A 50 12.53 -5.87 -3.03
N GLU A 51 12.97 -5.00 -3.95
CA GLU A 51 14.36 -5.00 -4.44
C GLU A 51 15.35 -4.63 -3.34
N ARG A 52 15.01 -3.66 -2.48
CA ARG A 52 15.84 -3.32 -1.32
C ARG A 52 15.96 -4.48 -0.33
N GLY A 53 14.86 -5.21 -0.10
CA GLY A 53 14.86 -6.41 0.74
C GLY A 53 15.81 -7.47 0.20
N LYS A 54 15.72 -7.79 -1.10
CA LYS A 54 16.59 -8.76 -1.77
C LYS A 54 18.07 -8.38 -1.67
N GLU A 55 18.41 -7.12 -1.92
CA GLU A 55 19.79 -6.64 -1.84
C GLU A 55 20.34 -6.76 -0.42
N ARG A 56 19.53 -6.37 0.57
CA ARG A 56 19.90 -6.53 1.98
C ARG A 56 20.12 -8.00 2.35
N THR A 57 19.23 -8.89 1.95
CA THR A 57 19.39 -10.33 2.18
C THR A 57 20.66 -10.88 1.52
N ARG A 58 21.03 -10.44 0.31
CA ARG A 58 22.30 -10.83 -0.33
C ARG A 58 23.52 -10.40 0.48
N GLN A 59 23.48 -9.18 1.03
CA GLN A 59 24.57 -8.66 1.87
C GLN A 59 24.67 -9.40 3.20
N GLU A 60 23.53 -9.72 3.84
CA GLU A 60 23.48 -10.49 5.08
C GLU A 60 24.00 -11.92 4.86
N VAL A 61 23.59 -12.58 3.76
CA VAL A 61 24.11 -13.90 3.38
C VAL A 61 25.64 -13.86 3.18
N ALA A 62 26.16 -12.84 2.50
CA ALA A 62 27.60 -12.69 2.31
C ALA A 62 28.34 -12.48 3.64
N ALA A 63 27.76 -11.71 4.57
CA ALA A 63 28.32 -11.51 5.90
C ALA A 63 28.36 -12.82 6.70
N TYR A 64 27.28 -13.59 6.72
CA TYR A 64 27.24 -14.88 7.42
C TYR A 64 28.22 -15.91 6.86
N VAL A 65 28.44 -15.91 5.53
CA VAL A 65 29.48 -16.73 4.92
C VAL A 65 30.87 -16.27 5.33
N ALA A 66 31.12 -14.96 5.38
CA ALA A 66 32.41 -14.40 5.82
C ALA A 66 32.69 -14.64 7.31
N GLU A 67 31.66 -14.61 8.15
CA GLU A 67 31.72 -14.93 9.57
C GLU A 67 31.85 -16.44 9.83
N GLY A 68 31.57 -17.28 8.83
CA GLY A 68 31.61 -18.73 8.92
C GLY A 68 30.40 -19.36 9.65
N SER A 69 29.36 -18.57 9.92
CA SER A 69 28.09 -19.05 10.51
C SER A 69 27.19 -19.77 9.51
N MET A 70 27.52 -19.69 8.21
CA MET A 70 26.85 -20.37 7.11
C MET A 70 27.89 -20.76 6.04
N THR A 71 27.70 -21.89 5.36
CA THR A 71 28.55 -22.28 4.23
C THR A 71 28.14 -21.57 2.93
N ALA A 72 29.06 -21.44 1.98
CA ALA A 72 28.78 -20.83 0.68
C ALA A 72 27.67 -21.56 -0.09
N ASP A 73 27.66 -22.90 -0.05
CA ASP A 73 26.64 -23.73 -0.68
C ASP A 73 25.24 -23.52 -0.06
N GLU A 74 25.16 -23.39 1.26
CA GLU A 74 23.90 -23.05 1.95
C GLU A 74 23.42 -21.65 1.57
N GLY A 75 24.33 -20.68 1.48
CA GLY A 75 24.03 -19.32 1.02
C GLY A 75 23.48 -19.29 -0.41
N GLU A 76 24.09 -20.04 -1.34
CA GLU A 76 23.60 -20.18 -2.71
C GLU A 76 22.17 -20.74 -2.74
N ARG A 77 21.91 -21.80 -1.96
CA ARG A 77 20.57 -22.42 -1.87
C ARG A 77 19.52 -21.46 -1.31
N LEU A 78 19.85 -20.66 -0.30
CA LEU A 78 18.94 -19.66 0.25
C LEU A 78 18.60 -18.55 -0.76
N LEU A 79 19.60 -18.03 -1.47
CA LEU A 79 19.39 -17.01 -2.50
C LEU A 79 18.54 -17.53 -3.66
N ARG A 80 18.70 -18.82 -4.00
CA ARG A 80 17.93 -19.47 -5.06
C ARG A 80 16.48 -19.73 -4.64
N ALA A 81 16.23 -20.13 -3.39
CA ALA A 81 14.89 -20.35 -2.85
C ALA A 81 14.02 -19.07 -2.89
N GLY A 82 14.61 -17.89 -2.68
CA GLY A 82 13.89 -16.61 -2.78
C GLY A 82 13.60 -16.13 -4.21
N THR A 83 14.02 -16.87 -5.23
CA THR A 83 13.89 -16.50 -6.66
C THR A 83 12.91 -17.40 -7.42
N ASP A 84 12.46 -18.51 -6.85
CA ASP A 84 11.60 -19.49 -7.53
C ASP A 84 10.11 -19.21 -7.26
N PRO A 85 9.33 -18.69 -8.22
CA PRO A 85 7.90 -18.41 -8.05
C PRO A 85 7.01 -19.66 -8.00
N ALA A 86 7.59 -20.86 -8.19
CA ALA A 86 6.85 -22.12 -8.16
C ALA A 86 6.81 -22.79 -6.77
N ALA A 87 7.41 -22.19 -5.74
CA ALA A 87 7.41 -22.74 -4.37
C ALA A 87 6.19 -22.28 -3.53
N ASP A 88 5.38 -21.39 -4.08
CA ASP A 88 4.27 -20.68 -3.45
C ASP A 88 2.89 -20.99 -4.10
N GLU A 89 2.84 -21.95 -5.04
CA GLU A 89 1.61 -22.54 -5.60
C GLU A 89 1.32 -23.97 -5.07
#